data_AF-A0A3D1E4H4-F1
#
_entry.id   AF-A0A3D1E4H4-F1
#
_cell.length_a   1.000
_cell.length_b   1.000
_cell.length_c   1.000
_cell.angle_alpha   90.00
_cell.angle_beta   90.00
_cell.angle_gamma   90.00
#
_symmetry.space_group_name_H-M   'P 1'
#
loop_
_entity.id
_entity.type
_entity.pdbx_description
1 polymer ?
#
loop_
_entity_poly.entity_id
_entity_poly.type
_entity_poly.pdbx_seq_one_letter_code
_entity_poly.pdbx_strand_id
1 'polypeptide(L)'
;MKKTMVLMLFLLVSAISLQAQSKFEFWSQGHVDMLADFKGGVYATIGGPSLGLVQSDRIKVGIHFAPSLRFKSNAPEGQEIIPLLGFGVFAMNPANKIRYNLINYYDAPSKSWSTAFGLGYIFNGTSK
;
A
#
# COMPACT_ATOMS: atom_id res chain seq x y z
N MET A 1 12.57 30.88 14.70
CA MET A 1 11.32 30.38 14.06
C MET A 1 11.20 30.80 12.58
N LYS A 2 11.30 32.09 12.21
CA LYS A 2 11.15 32.53 10.80
C LYS A 2 12.15 31.88 9.82
N LYS A 3 13.43 31.75 10.20
CA LYS A 3 14.48 31.15 9.33
C LYS A 3 14.28 29.66 9.07
N THR A 4 13.81 28.90 10.06
CA THR A 4 13.49 27.47 9.95
C THR A 4 12.29 27.24 9.02
N MET A 5 11.29 28.12 9.08
CA MET A 5 10.08 28.04 8.25
C MET A 5 10.39 28.30 6.77
N VAL A 6 11.29 29.26 6.48
CA VAL A 6 11.77 29.53 5.11
C VAL A 6 12.57 28.36 4.56
N LEU A 7 13.40 27.70 5.39
CA LEU A 7 14.16 26.52 5.00
C LEU A 7 13.23 25.33 4.69
N MET A 8 12.21 25.10 5.52
CA MET A 8 11.22 24.04 5.27
C MET A 8 10.40 24.32 4.01
N LEU A 9 10.06 25.58 3.74
CA LEU A 9 9.34 25.96 2.53
C LEU A 9 10.23 25.79 1.28
N PHE A 10 11.52 26.11 1.38
CA PHE A 10 12.46 25.90 0.29
C PHE A 10 12.68 24.40 0.00
N LEU A 11 12.78 23.56 1.05
CA LEU A 11 12.83 22.10 0.93
C LEU A 11 11.55 21.54 0.32
N LEU A 12 10.39 22.05 0.72
CA LEU A 12 9.09 21.66 0.17
C LEU A 12 8.99 22.01 -1.32
N VAL A 13 9.37 23.23 -1.71
CA VAL A 13 9.35 23.70 -3.11
C VAL A 13 10.35 22.90 -3.96
N SER A 14 11.56 22.66 -3.46
CA SER A 14 12.56 21.86 -4.18
C SER A 14 12.15 20.38 -4.34
N ALA A 15 11.43 19.81 -3.38
CA ALA A 15 10.83 18.48 -3.52
C ALA A 15 9.73 18.45 -4.61
N ILE A 16 8.91 19.51 -4.70
CA ILE A 16 7.88 19.65 -5.72
C ILE A 16 8.50 19.83 -7.12
N SER A 17 9.61 20.58 -7.24
CA SER A 17 10.28 20.83 -8.52
C SER A 17 10.99 19.59 -9.11
N LEU A 18 11.41 18.61 -8.29
CA LEU A 18 11.92 17.32 -8.79
C LEU A 18 10.83 16.28 -9.08
N GLN A 19 9.60 16.45 -8.55
CA GLN A 19 8.50 15.47 -8.69
C GLN A 19 7.54 15.74 -9.86
N ALA A 20 7.69 16.83 -10.62
CA ALA A 20 6.82 17.11 -11.77
C ALA A 20 6.98 16.14 -12.96
N GLN A 21 7.85 15.12 -12.85
CA GLN A 21 7.95 14.00 -13.81
C GLN A 21 7.30 12.70 -13.30
N SER A 22 6.58 12.71 -12.16
CA SER A 22 5.70 11.59 -11.81
C SER A 22 4.35 11.76 -12.50
N LYS A 23 4.10 10.99 -13.57
CA LYS A 23 2.75 10.87 -14.10
C LYS A 23 1.88 10.21 -13.02
N PHE A 24 0.98 10.98 -12.44
CA PHE A 24 -0.10 10.43 -11.60
C PHE A 24 -0.98 9.56 -12.49
N GLU A 25 -0.84 8.25 -12.36
CA GLU A 25 -1.60 7.28 -13.14
C GLU A 25 -2.42 6.39 -12.20
N PHE A 26 -3.73 6.40 -12.42
CA PHE A 26 -4.63 5.42 -11.84
C PHE A 26 -4.33 4.06 -12.48
N TRP A 27 -3.99 3.06 -11.66
CA TRP A 27 -3.51 1.80 -12.19
C TRP A 27 -4.46 0.65 -11.93
N SER A 28 -4.94 0.05 -13.02
CA SER A 28 -5.82 -1.11 -13.03
C SER A 28 -5.05 -2.44 -13.17
N GLN A 29 -3.88 -2.57 -12.53
CA GLN A 29 -3.17 -3.85 -12.53
C GLN A 29 -3.82 -4.83 -11.56
N GLY A 30 -4.19 -6.00 -12.08
CA GLY A 30 -4.60 -7.13 -11.26
C GLY A 30 -3.42 -7.66 -10.44
N HIS A 31 -3.63 -7.78 -9.13
CA HIS A 31 -2.65 -8.31 -8.19
C HIS A 31 -3.33 -9.09 -7.07
N VAL A 32 -2.57 -9.98 -6.44
CA VAL A 32 -2.94 -10.63 -5.18
C VAL A 32 -1.86 -10.31 -4.16
N ASP A 33 -2.24 -9.86 -2.98
CA ASP A 33 -1.33 -9.60 -1.86
C ASP A 33 -1.66 -10.51 -0.68
N MET A 34 -0.62 -11.01 -0.02
CA MET A 34 -0.69 -11.68 1.28
C MET A 34 0.12 -10.86 2.30
N LEU A 35 -0.53 -10.46 3.39
CA LEU A 35 0.07 -9.65 4.44
C LEU A 35 -0.14 -10.28 5.81
N ALA A 36 0.73 -9.93 6.75
CA ALA A 36 0.61 -10.31 8.15
C ALA A 36 0.82 -9.09 9.06
N ASP A 37 0.10 -9.04 10.18
CA ASP A 37 0.33 -8.09 11.27
C ASP A 37 1.14 -8.72 12.41
N PHE A 38 1.68 -7.88 13.31
CA PHE A 38 2.42 -8.35 14.49
C PHE A 38 1.55 -9.03 15.56
N LYS A 39 0.23 -9.01 15.40
CA LYS A 39 -0.75 -9.63 16.31
C LYS A 39 -1.20 -11.01 15.81
N GLY A 40 -0.58 -11.53 14.74
CA GLY A 40 -0.88 -12.84 14.16
C GLY A 40 -2.08 -12.85 13.19
N GLY A 41 -2.58 -11.68 12.79
CA GLY A 41 -3.58 -11.56 11.74
C GLY A 41 -2.97 -11.75 10.35
N VAL A 42 -3.61 -12.56 9.52
CA VAL A 42 -3.25 -12.75 8.11
C VAL A 42 -4.28 -12.07 7.22
N TYR A 43 -3.83 -11.44 6.15
CA TYR A 43 -4.67 -10.65 5.24
C TYR A 43 -4.44 -11.09 3.80
N ALA A 44 -5.52 -11.24 3.05
CA ALA A 44 -5.48 -11.46 1.61
C ALA A 44 -6.19 -10.31 0.90
N THR A 45 -5.55 -9.75 -0.12
CA THR A 45 -6.10 -8.69 -0.97
C THR A 45 -6.11 -9.19 -2.41
N ILE A 46 -7.21 -8.95 -3.14
CA ILE A 46 -7.27 -9.19 -4.58
C ILE A 46 -7.67 -7.89 -5.26
N GLY A 47 -6.75 -7.33 -6.04
CA GLY A 47 -6.93 -6.04 -6.70
C GLY A 47 -7.08 -4.88 -5.72
N GLY A 48 -7.77 -3.85 -6.17
CA GLY A 48 -7.93 -2.60 -5.44
C GLY A 48 -7.17 -1.45 -6.13
N PRO A 49 -7.72 -0.23 -6.10
CA PRO A 49 -7.13 0.88 -6.81
C PRO A 49 -5.78 1.25 -6.22
N SER A 50 -4.85 1.56 -7.11
CA SER A 50 -3.50 2.00 -6.75
C SER A 50 -3.19 3.28 -7.51
N LEU A 51 -2.60 4.25 -6.82
CA LEU A 51 -2.12 5.49 -7.40
C LEU A 51 -0.59 5.48 -7.34
N GLY A 52 0.04 5.50 -8.52
CA GLY A 52 1.49 5.61 -8.63
C GLY A 52 1.96 7.02 -8.29
N LEU A 53 2.99 7.11 -7.44
CA LEU A 53 3.64 8.37 -7.05
C LEU A 53 5.04 8.50 -7.64
N VAL A 54 5.76 7.38 -7.81
CA VAL A 54 7.08 7.34 -8.43
C VAL A 54 7.11 6.16 -9.39
N GLN A 55 7.59 6.37 -10.61
CA GLN A 55 7.72 5.34 -11.62
C GLN A 55 9.05 5.47 -12.36
N SER A 56 9.76 4.35 -12.42
CA SER A 56 10.92 4.13 -13.28
C SER A 56 10.90 2.69 -13.79
N ASP A 57 11.81 2.35 -14.68
CA ASP A 57 11.93 0.98 -15.21
C ASP A 57 12.28 -0.06 -14.13
N ARG A 58 12.85 0.37 -13.01
CA ARG A 58 13.33 -0.51 -11.93
C ARG A 58 12.43 -0.55 -10.72
N ILE A 59 11.72 0.54 -10.44
CA ILE A 59 10.90 0.68 -9.26
C ILE A 59 9.67 1.50 -9.54
N LYS A 60 8.55 1.05 -8.96
CA LYS A 60 7.33 1.82 -8.83
C LYS A 60 6.88 1.85 -7.39
N VAL A 61 6.57 3.05 -6.90
CA VAL A 61 6.07 3.28 -5.54
C VAL A 61 4.77 4.06 -5.63
N GLY A 62 3.83 3.77 -4.74
CA GLY A 62 2.57 4.48 -4.70
C GLY A 62 1.74 4.17 -3.47
N ILE A 63 0.52 4.70 -3.48
CA ILE A 63 -0.49 4.41 -2.47
C ILE A 63 -1.47 3.37 -3.00
N HIS A 64 -1.98 2.55 -2.10
CA HIS A 64 -2.90 1.46 -2.41
C HIS A 64 -4.08 1.46 -1.45
N PHE A 65 -5.26 1.30 -2.03
CA PHE A 65 -6.47 0.98 -1.29
C PHE A 65 -6.75 -0.51 -1.42
N ALA A 66 -6.72 -1.20 -0.29
CA ALA A 66 -6.70 -2.66 -0.21
C ALA A 66 -8.03 -3.18 0.34
N PRO A 67 -8.97 -3.60 -0.53
CA PRO A 67 -10.10 -4.42 -0.08
C PRO A 67 -9.59 -5.82 0.27
N SER A 68 -9.64 -6.17 1.55
CA SER A 68 -8.98 -7.36 2.06
C SER A 68 -9.91 -8.25 2.86
N LEU A 69 -9.54 -9.52 2.98
CA LEU A 69 -10.06 -10.48 3.95
C LEU A 69 -9.01 -10.68 5.03
N ARG A 70 -9.38 -10.49 6.30
CA ARG A 70 -8.56 -10.85 7.46
C ARG A 70 -8.98 -12.21 7.99
N PHE A 71 -7.99 -13.07 8.22
CA PHE A 71 -8.14 -14.36 8.88
C PHE A 71 -7.62 -14.20 10.32
N LYS A 72 -8.51 -14.37 11.31
CA LYS A 72 -8.17 -14.39 12.73
C LYS A 72 -8.26 -15.83 13.23
N SER A 73 -7.14 -16.40 13.65
CA SER A 73 -7.12 -17.78 14.19
C SER A 73 -7.62 -17.89 15.63
N ASN A 74 -7.73 -16.77 16.37
CA ASN A 74 -8.02 -16.74 17.81
C ASN A 74 -9.34 -16.02 18.14
N ALA A 75 -10.35 -16.02 17.26
CA ALA A 75 -11.63 -15.42 17.61
C ALA A 75 -12.40 -16.33 18.59
N PRO A 76 -13.25 -15.78 19.47
CA PRO A 76 -14.00 -16.57 20.47
C PRO A 76 -14.85 -17.71 19.88
N GLU A 77 -15.26 -17.56 18.61
CA GLU A 77 -16.10 -18.51 17.87
C GLU A 77 -15.28 -19.41 16.91
N GLY A 78 -13.94 -19.32 16.92
CA GLY A 78 -13.04 -20.09 16.05
C GLY A 78 -12.32 -19.24 15.00
N GLN A 79 -12.09 -19.79 13.81
CA GLN A 79 -11.46 -19.05 12.71
C GLN A 79 -12.46 -18.07 12.10
N GLU A 80 -12.18 -16.77 12.22
CA GLU A 80 -13.05 -15.71 11.70
C GLU A 80 -12.46 -15.12 10.42
N ILE A 81 -13.30 -14.93 9.39
CA ILE A 81 -12.96 -14.26 8.14
C ILE A 81 -13.72 -12.93 8.08
N ILE A 82 -12.98 -11.83 8.14
CA ILE A 82 -13.56 -10.49 8.22
C ILE A 82 -13.21 -9.71 6.94
N PRO A 83 -14.19 -9.21 6.17
CA PRO A 83 -13.93 -8.25 5.11
C PRO A 83 -13.61 -6.88 5.72
N LEU A 84 -12.57 -6.23 5.22
CA LEU A 84 -12.16 -4.91 5.68
C LEU A 84 -11.45 -4.12 4.60
N LEU A 85 -11.35 -2.82 4.83
CA LEU A 85 -10.68 -1.89 3.94
C LEU A 85 -9.38 -1.42 4.59
N GLY A 86 -8.31 -1.48 3.81
CA GLY A 86 -7.00 -0.99 4.17
C GLY A 86 -6.54 0.13 3.26
N PHE A 87 -5.61 0.93 3.76
CA PHE A 87 -4.90 1.94 2.98
C PHE A 87 -3.43 1.96 3.37
N GLY A 88 -2.56 2.10 2.38
CA GLY A 88 -1.13 2.23 2.65
C GLY A 88 -0.30 2.41 1.41
N VAL A 89 0.96 1.98 1.50
CA VAL A 89 1.95 2.15 0.44
C VAL A 89 2.33 0.82 -0.17
N PHE A 90 2.71 0.87 -1.43
CA PHE A 90 3.34 -0.25 -2.11
C PHE A 90 4.62 0.19 -2.80
N ALA A 91 5.56 -0.75 -2.91
CA ALA A 91 6.72 -0.66 -3.79
C ALA A 91 6.77 -1.93 -4.63
N MET A 92 7.15 -1.84 -5.90
CA MET A 92 7.28 -3.02 -6.74
C MET A 92 8.33 -2.81 -7.83
N ASN A 93 8.93 -3.90 -8.27
CA ASN A 93 9.76 -3.93 -9.46
C ASN A 93 8.90 -4.43 -10.64
N PRO A 94 8.64 -3.59 -11.67
CA PRO A 94 7.80 -3.98 -12.80
C PRO A 94 8.28 -5.24 -13.53
N ALA A 95 9.60 -5.49 -13.58
CA ALA A 95 10.17 -6.67 -14.24
C ALA A 95 9.91 -7.96 -13.45
N ASN A 96 10.00 -7.90 -12.12
CA ASN A 96 9.87 -9.09 -11.27
C ASN A 96 8.43 -9.40 -10.89
N LYS A 97 7.48 -8.49 -11.15
CA LYS A 97 6.05 -8.62 -10.80
C LYS A 97 5.78 -8.84 -9.30
N ILE A 98 6.80 -8.68 -8.45
CA ILE A 98 6.70 -8.77 -6.99
C ILE A 98 6.40 -7.38 -6.44
N ARG A 99 5.38 -7.33 -5.60
CA ARG A 99 4.94 -6.15 -4.87
C ARG A 99 5.21 -6.32 -3.39
N TYR A 100 5.68 -5.25 -2.76
CA TYR A 100 5.87 -5.12 -1.33
C TYR A 100 4.83 -4.13 -0.82
N ASN A 101 4.10 -4.51 0.22
CA ASN A 101 2.99 -3.73 0.73
C ASN A 101 3.18 -3.42 2.21
N LEU A 102 2.81 -2.22 2.61
CA LEU A 102 2.64 -1.81 4.00
C LEU A 102 1.28 -1.11 4.12
N ILE A 103 0.31 -1.80 4.71
CA ILE A 103 -1.09 -1.41 4.71
C ILE A 103 -1.59 -1.24 6.14
N ASN A 104 -2.33 -0.17 6.39
CA ASN A 104 -3.04 0.05 7.63
C ASN A 104 -4.51 -0.31 7.45
N TYR A 105 -5.03 -1.07 8.41
CA TYR A 105 -6.39 -1.56 8.44
C TYR A 105 -7.09 -1.03 9.68
N TYR A 106 -8.31 -0.53 9.51
CA TYR A 106 -9.16 -0.14 10.62
C TYR A 106 -10.16 -1.26 10.94
N ASP A 107 -10.03 -1.86 12.13
CA ASP A 107 -10.97 -2.83 12.67
C ASP A 107 -12.07 -2.05 13.42
N ALA A 108 -13.22 -1.88 12.77
CA ALA A 108 -14.33 -1.09 13.31
C ALA A 108 -14.94 -1.70 14.59
N PRO A 109 -15.19 -3.03 14.68
CA PRO A 109 -15.64 -3.67 15.91
C PRO A 109 -14.74 -3.40 17.12
N SER A 110 -13.41 -3.50 16.97
CA SER A 110 -12.46 -3.27 18.07
C SER A 110 -11.96 -1.82 18.16
N LYS A 111 -12.44 -0.92 17.29
CA LYS A 111 -12.00 0.48 17.16
C LYS A 111 -10.48 0.62 17.16
N SER A 112 -9.79 -0.27 16.44
CA SER A 112 -8.33 -0.36 16.50
C SER A 112 -7.69 -0.40 15.12
N TRP A 113 -6.52 0.21 15.01
CA TRP A 113 -5.70 0.12 13.81
C TRP A 113 -4.76 -1.08 13.89
N SER A 114 -4.57 -1.76 12.76
CA SER A 114 -3.57 -2.81 12.58
C SER A 114 -2.75 -2.50 11.34
N THR A 115 -1.43 -2.54 11.48
CA THR A 115 -0.51 -2.39 10.36
C THR A 115 -0.06 -3.78 9.95
N ALA A 116 -0.25 -4.12 8.68
CA ALA A 116 0.21 -5.36 8.09
C ALA A 116 1.20 -5.06 6.97
N PHE A 117 2.21 -5.93 6.83
CA PHE A 117 3.18 -5.87 5.74
C PHE A 117 3.20 -7.22 5.03
N GLY A 118 3.55 -7.20 3.75
CA GLY A 118 3.44 -8.41 2.96
C GLY A 118 3.94 -8.28 1.55
N LEU A 119 3.77 -9.39 0.83
CA LEU A 119 4.17 -9.53 -0.56
C LEU A 119 2.95 -9.79 -1.42
N GLY A 120 3.04 -9.38 -2.67
CA GLY A 120 2.04 -9.69 -3.67
C GLY A 120 2.65 -9.95 -5.03
N TYR A 121 1.79 -10.48 -5.90
CA TYR A 121 2.13 -10.81 -7.26
C TYR A 121 1.19 -10.10 -8.23
N ILE A 122 1.77 -9.48 -9.25
CA ILE A 122 1.05 -8.77 -10.31
C ILE A 122 0.87 -9.71 -11.50
N PHE A 123 -0.38 -10.00 -11.87
CA PHE A 123 -0.67 -10.93 -12.95
C PHE A 123 -1.00 -10.25 -14.29
N ASN A 124 -1.50 -9.01 -14.29
CA ASN A 124 -1.87 -8.27 -15.51
C ASN A 124 -1.11 -6.93 -15.70
N GLY A 125 0.20 -6.95 -15.47
CA GLY A 125 1.06 -5.80 -15.79
C GLY A 125 1.55 -5.87 -17.22
N THR A 126 0.99 -5.05 -18.12
CA THR A 126 1.58 -4.84 -19.45
C THR A 126 2.95 -4.19 -19.26
N SER A 127 4.01 -4.94 -19.52
CA SER A 127 5.32 -4.38 -19.86
C SER A 127 5.15 -3.69 -21.21
N LYS A 128 4.87 -2.40 -21.22
CA LYS A 128 5.07 -1.55 -22.39
C LYS A 128 6.34 -0.76 -22.19
#